data_AF-A0A3D5BTU1-F1
#
_entry.id   AF-A0A3D5BTU1-F1
#
_cell.length_a   1.000
_cell.length_b   1.000
_cell.length_c   1.000
_cell.angle_alpha   90.00
_cell.angle_beta   90.00
_cell.angle_gamma   90.00
#
_symmetry.space_group_name_H-M   'P 1'
#
loop_
_entity.id
_entity.type
_entity.pdbx_description
1 polymer ?
#
loop_
_entity_poly.entity_id
_entity_poly.type
_entity_poly.pdbx_seq_one_letter_code
_entity_poly.pdbx_strand_id
1 'polypeptide(L)' 'KDAGAAVFLAASTDGSDGPTDATGAFASPAILEHGRDLGLEPARFLAENDAYHYFEQLGQLLKTGPTNTNVCDIKVLLVP' A
#
# COMPACT_ATOMS: atom_id res chain seq x y z
N LYS A 1 5.04 -0.96 23.76
CA LYS A 1 5.54 -1.48 22.47
C LYS A 1 5.56 -0.30 21.52
N ASP A 2 6.68 -0.05 20.87
CA ASP A 2 6.84 1.07 19.94
C ASP A 2 6.20 0.69 18.60
N ALA A 3 5.13 1.41 18.22
CA ALA A 3 4.46 1.21 16.95
C ALA A 3 5.20 1.88 15.77
N GLY A 4 6.24 2.68 16.03
CA GLY A 4 7.00 3.41 15.02
C GLY A 4 7.64 2.52 13.96
N ALA A 5 7.93 1.25 14.30
CA ALA A 5 8.52 0.26 13.40
C ALA A 5 7.52 -0.73 12.80
N ALA A 6 6.20 -0.52 12.98
CA ALA A 6 5.20 -1.42 12.43
C ALA A 6 5.09 -1.30 10.90
N VAL A 7 4.91 -2.44 10.23
CA VAL A 7 4.71 -2.50 8.78
C VAL A 7 3.41 -3.25 8.49
N PHE A 8 2.59 -2.67 7.61
CA PHE A 8 1.34 -3.24 7.14
C PHE A 8 1.42 -3.50 5.64
N LEU A 9 0.87 -4.64 5.22
CA LEU A 9 0.66 -4.99 3.81
C LEU A 9 -0.82 -5.33 3.62
N ALA A 10 -1.45 -4.73 2.62
CA ALA A 10 -2.70 -5.21 2.06
C ALA A 10 -2.44 -5.63 0.60
N ALA A 11 -2.87 -6.84 0.23
CA ALA A 11 -2.62 -7.40 -1.09
C ALA A 11 -3.76 -8.32 -1.53
N SER A 12 -4.22 -8.16 -2.77
CA SER A 12 -5.13 -9.10 -3.44
C SER A 12 -4.36 -10.36 -3.86
N THR A 13 -4.93 -11.53 -3.63
CA THR A 13 -4.28 -12.78 -4.03
C THR A 13 -4.32 -13.06 -5.53
N ASP A 14 -5.14 -12.36 -6.30
CA ASP A 14 -5.19 -12.49 -7.77
C ASP A 14 -4.08 -11.74 -8.52
N GLY A 15 -3.31 -10.94 -7.80
CA GLY A 15 -2.21 -10.17 -8.38
C GLY A 15 -2.61 -8.79 -8.89
N SER A 16 -3.86 -8.37 -8.68
CA SER A 16 -4.40 -7.08 -9.11
C SER A 16 -5.27 -6.43 -8.03
N ASP A 17 -5.17 -5.12 -7.88
CA ASP A 17 -5.96 -4.30 -6.97
C ASP A 17 -6.62 -3.17 -7.76
N GLY A 18 -7.95 -3.24 -7.87
CA GLY A 18 -8.72 -2.37 -8.75
C GLY A 18 -8.29 -2.45 -10.23
N PRO A 19 -8.50 -1.39 -11.02
CA PRO A 19 -8.08 -1.34 -12.42
C PRO A 19 -6.61 -0.92 -12.57
N THR A 20 -5.70 -1.58 -11.84
CA THR A 20 -4.27 -1.23 -11.79
C THR A 20 -3.36 -2.44 -12.01
N ASP A 21 -2.05 -2.21 -12.15
CA ASP A 21 -1.04 -3.27 -12.20
C ASP A 21 -0.45 -3.61 -10.82
N ALA A 22 -0.96 -3.01 -9.75
CA ALA A 22 -0.57 -3.31 -8.38
C ALA A 22 -1.36 -4.48 -7.83
N THR A 23 -0.72 -5.29 -7.01
CA THR A 23 -1.35 -6.30 -6.15
C THR A 23 -1.90 -5.68 -4.87
N GLY A 24 -1.37 -4.52 -4.48
CA GLY A 24 -1.66 -3.81 -3.24
C GLY A 24 -0.48 -2.90 -2.85
N ALA A 25 -0.33 -2.57 -1.57
CA ALA A 25 0.71 -1.64 -1.12
C ALA A 25 1.18 -1.89 0.33
N PHE A 26 2.40 -1.44 0.61
CA PHE A 26 2.97 -1.37 1.95
C PHE A 26 2.64 -0.03 2.62
N ALA A 27 2.37 -0.07 3.92
CA ALA A 27 2.14 1.11 4.75
C ALA A 27 2.90 1.01 6.08
N SER A 28 3.46 2.12 6.55
CA SER A 28 4.13 2.24 7.83
C SER A 28 4.17 3.71 8.26
N PRO A 29 4.45 4.01 9.53
CA PRO A 29 4.70 5.39 9.97
C PRO A 29 5.79 6.08 9.15
N ALA A 30 6.90 5.38 8.86
CA ALA A 30 8.00 5.92 8.06
C ALA A 30 7.58 6.24 6.61
N ILE A 31 6.70 5.44 6.00
CA ILE A 31 6.16 5.71 4.65
C ILE A 31 5.26 6.96 4.67
N LEU A 32 4.46 7.15 5.73
CA LEU A 32 3.65 8.35 5.90
C LEU A 32 4.51 9.60 6.11
N GLU A 33 5.60 9.50 6.89
CA GLU A 33 6.56 10.58 7.07
C GLU A 33 7.25 10.95 5.75
N HIS A 34 7.74 9.97 5.00
CA HIS A 34 8.32 10.20 3.68
C HIS A 34 7.32 10.85 2.71
N GLY A 35 6.04 10.43 2.74
CA GLY A 35 4.97 11.09 1.98
C GLY A 35 4.84 12.58 2.31
N ARG A 36 4.87 12.93 3.61
CA ARG A 36 4.82 14.33 4.04
C ARG A 36 6.04 15.12 3.58
N ASP A 37 7.22 14.53 3.63
CA ASP A 37 8.47 15.18 3.18
C ASP A 37 8.44 15.48 1.66
N LEU A 38 7.73 14.67 0.88
CA LEU A 38 7.47 14.89 -0.55
C LEU A 38 6.28 15.82 -0.83
N GLY A 39 5.61 16.35 0.21
CA GLY A 39 4.43 17.19 0.07
C GLY A 39 3.16 16.43 -0.32
N LEU A 40 3.14 15.11 -0.15
CA LEU A 40 1.97 14.27 -0.41
C LEU A 40 1.04 14.28 0.81
N GLU A 41 -0.24 14.57 0.56
CA GLU A 41 -1.26 14.65 1.60
C GLU A 41 -2.18 13.41 1.49
N PRO A 42 -2.02 12.38 2.34
CA PRO A 42 -2.71 11.10 2.17
C PRO A 42 -4.24 11.23 2.20
N ALA A 43 -4.80 12.19 2.95
CA ALA A 43 -6.24 12.36 3.04
C ALA A 43 -6.83 12.85 1.72
N ARG A 44 -6.13 13.73 0.99
CA ARG A 44 -6.50 14.16 -0.38
C ARG A 44 -6.57 12.97 -1.34
N PHE A 45 -5.52 12.16 -1.41
CA PHE A 45 -5.50 10.99 -2.30
C PHE A 45 -6.62 10.00 -1.94
N LEU A 46 -6.87 9.77 -0.64
CA LEU A 46 -7.98 8.93 -0.21
C LEU A 46 -9.35 9.52 -0.63
N ALA A 47 -9.56 10.82 -0.44
CA ALA A 47 -10.81 11.50 -0.82
C ALA A 47 -11.05 11.47 -2.34
N GLU A 48 -9.99 11.45 -3.14
CA GLU A 48 -10.03 11.35 -4.59
C GLU A 48 -10.10 9.89 -5.11
N ASN A 49 -10.12 8.89 -4.22
CA ASN A 49 -9.99 7.45 -4.54
C ASN A 49 -8.71 7.14 -5.35
N ASP A 50 -7.63 7.88 -5.07
CA ASP A 50 -6.39 7.85 -5.82
C ASP A 50 -5.21 7.28 -5.00
N ALA A 51 -5.46 6.19 -4.27
CA ALA A 51 -4.42 5.56 -3.47
C ALA A 51 -3.25 5.03 -4.32
N TYR A 52 -3.52 4.60 -5.56
CA TYR A 52 -2.51 4.06 -6.46
C TYR A 52 -1.37 5.07 -6.69
N HIS A 53 -1.68 6.31 -7.11
CA HIS A 53 -0.63 7.30 -7.40
C HIS A 53 0.10 7.77 -6.13
N TYR A 54 -0.55 7.77 -4.96
CA TYR A 54 0.13 8.04 -3.69
C TYR A 54 1.25 7.03 -3.41
N PHE A 55 0.93 5.74 -3.48
CA PHE A 55 1.91 4.68 -3.22
C PHE A 55 2.91 4.50 -4.38
N GLU A 56 2.54 4.83 -5.62
CA GLU A 56 3.44 4.85 -6.76
C GLU A 56 4.55 5.89 -6.58
N GLN A 57 4.21 7.12 -6.17
CA GLN A 57 5.18 8.19 -5.92
C GLN A 57 6.14 7.85 -4.77
N LEU A 58 5.73 7.00 -3.83
CA LEU A 58 6.55 6.51 -2.72
C LEU A 58 7.32 5.21 -3.04
N GLY A 59 7.05 4.58 -4.19
CA GLY A 59 7.62 3.29 -4.55
C GLY A 59 7.20 2.17 -3.60
N GLN A 60 5.99 2.22 -3.04
CA GLN A 60 5.48 1.27 -2.03
C GLN A 60 4.36 0.36 -2.54
N LEU A 61 4.14 0.31 -3.85
CA LEU A 61 3.25 -0.66 -4.47
C LEU A 61 3.89 -2.07 -4.46
N LEU A 62 3.11 -3.08 -4.11
CA LEU A 62 3.46 -4.47 -4.38
C LEU A 62 2.95 -4.82 -5.78
N LYS A 63 3.85 -5.32 -6.65
CA LYS A 63 3.49 -5.78 -8.00
C LYS A 63 3.98 -7.22 -8.19
N THR A 64 3.09 -8.19 -8.04
CA THR A 64 3.39 -9.62 -8.29
C THR A 64 3.16 -10.03 -9.74
N GLY A 65 2.32 -9.26 -10.46
CA GLY A 65 1.68 -9.74 -11.68
C GLY A 65 0.56 -10.75 -11.38
N PRO A 66 -0.17 -11.22 -12.42
CA PRO A 66 -1.30 -12.12 -12.27
C PRO A 66 -0.85 -13.46 -11.67
N THR A 67 -1.47 -13.84 -10.55
CA THR A 67 -1.14 -15.10 -9.85
C THR A 67 -1.92 -16.29 -10.38
N ASN A 68 -2.98 -16.04 -11.17
CA ASN A 68 -3.93 -17.03 -11.69
C ASN A 68 -4.68 -17.83 -10.62
N THR A 69 -4.85 -17.27 -9.43
CA THR A 69 -5.71 -17.79 -8.37
C THR A 69 -6.41 -16.62 -7.67
N ASN A 70 -7.56 -16.82 -7.03
CA ASN A 70 -8.19 -15.76 -6.24
C ASN A 70 -8.85 -16.35 -4.99
N VAL A 71 -8.31 -16.01 -3.83
CA VAL A 71 -8.86 -16.31 -2.51
C VAL A 71 -9.09 -15.01 -1.69
N CYS A 72 -9.46 -13.93 -2.38
CA CYS A 72 -9.64 -12.58 -1.86
C CYS A 72 -8.31 -11.95 -1.38
N ASP A 73 -8.34 -11.10 -0.35
CA ASP A 73 -7.17 -10.34 0.08
C ASP A 73 -6.50 -10.95 1.31
N ILE A 74 -5.20 -10.70 1.43
CA ILE A 74 -4.41 -10.91 2.64
C ILE A 74 -4.04 -9.54 3.22
N LYS A 75 -4.20 -9.40 4.54
CA LYS A 75 -3.70 -8.25 5.31
C LYS A 75 -2.72 -8.74 6.38
N VAL A 76 -1.50 -8.22 6.37
CA VAL A 76 -0.42 -8.59 7.32
C VAL A 76 0.01 -7.35 8.08
N LEU A 77 0.02 -7.44 9.41
CA LEU A 77 0.63 -6.44 10.29
C LEU A 77 1.81 -7.07 11.02
N LEU A 78 3.01 -6.54 10.77
CA LEU A 78 4.22 -6.88 11.52
C LEU A 78 4.47 -5.81 12.58
N VAL A 79 4.52 -6.24 13.84
CA VAL A 79 4.92 -5.39 14.98
C VAL A 79 6.14 -6.04 15.64
N PRO A 80 7.32 -5.40 15.60
CA PRO A 80 8.54 -5.94 16.21
C PRO A 80 8.51 -5.95 17.74
#